data_AF-A0A9E4YXU5-F1
#
_entry.id   AF-A0A9E4YXU5-F1
#
_cell.length_a   1.000
_cell.length_b   1.000
_cell.length_c   1.000
_cell.angle_alpha   90.00
_cell.angle_beta   90.00
_cell.angle_gamma   90.00
#
_symmetry.space_group_name_H-M   'P 1'
#
loop_
_entity.id
_entity.type
_entity.pdbx_description
1 polymer ?
#
loop_
_entity_poly.entity_id
_entity_poly.type
_entity_poly.pdbx_seq_one_letter_code
_entity_poly.pdbx_strand_id
1 'polypeptide(L)' 'KMAWSTRVEVEVHGRPSSDRAASRTTLPGHDPAMMVASIKAYQDAGVEHLVLALNSGDVSALKRLMETIASEVLPEFR' A
#
# COMPACT_ATOMS: atom_id res chain seq x y z
N LYS A 1 18.49 3.04 17.98
CA LYS A 1 18.06 1.91 17.12
C LYS A 1 17.56 2.52 15.82
N MET A 2 18.05 2.11 14.65
CA MET A 2 17.52 2.57 13.36
C MET A 2 16.22 1.80 13.12
N ALA A 3 15.08 2.47 13.10
CA ALA A 3 13.82 1.86 12.71
C ALA A 3 13.84 1.69 11.19
N TRP A 4 13.68 0.46 10.70
CA TRP A 4 13.72 0.20 9.27
C TRP A 4 12.40 0.63 8.64
N SER A 5 12.46 1.67 7.81
CA SER A 5 11.31 2.17 7.07
C SER A 5 11.36 1.77 5.61
N THR A 6 10.21 1.45 5.03
CA THR A 6 10.07 1.29 3.57
C THR A 6 8.86 2.04 3.05
N ARG A 7 8.92 2.48 1.79
CA ARG A 7 7.84 3.16 1.08
C ARG A 7 7.40 2.29 -0.09
N VAL A 8 6.12 1.97 -0.15
CA VAL A 8 5.54 1.13 -1.20
C VAL A 8 4.38 1.85 -1.86
N GLU A 9 4.34 1.77 -3.19
CA GLU A 9 3.26 2.37 -3.98
C GLU A 9 2.03 1.46 -3.98
N VAL A 10 0.85 2.06 -3.82
CA VAL A 10 -0.44 1.37 -3.89
C VAL A 10 -1.13 1.75 -5.19
N GLU A 11 -1.53 0.73 -5.94
CA GLU A 11 -2.24 0.90 -7.20
C GLU A 11 -3.65 1.42 -6.95
N VAL A 12 -3.92 2.65 -7.37
CA VAL A 12 -5.23 3.28 -7.20
C VAL A 12 -6.27 2.74 -8.19
N HIS A 13 -5.81 2.34 -9.38
CA HIS A 13 -6.67 1.92 -10.50
C HIS A 13 -6.36 0.48 -10.97
N GLY A 14 -5.80 -0.36 -10.09
CA GLY A 14 -5.35 -1.72 -10.45
C GLY A 14 -4.20 -1.76 -11.45
N ARG A 15 -3.47 -0.64 -11.57
CA ARG A 15 -2.27 -0.51 -12.40
C ARG A 15 -1.31 0.49 -11.77
N PRO A 16 0.00 0.42 -12.09
CA PRO A 16 0.98 1.41 -11.68
C PRO A 16 0.58 2.83 -12.11
N SER A 17 0.94 3.84 -11.31
CA SER A 17 0.60 5.24 -11.63
C SER A 17 1.38 5.81 -12.82
N SER A 18 2.49 5.16 -13.22
CA SER A 18 3.35 5.54 -14.33
C SER A 18 4.24 4.38 -14.79
N ASP A 19 4.87 4.49 -15.97
CA ASP A 19 5.83 3.48 -16.47
C ASP A 19 7.02 3.28 -15.52
N ARG A 20 7.47 4.36 -14.87
CA ARG A 20 8.51 4.27 -13.84
C ARG A 20 8.05 3.41 -12.67
N ALA A 21 6.81 3.60 -12.21
CA ALA A 21 6.23 2.80 -11.13
C ALA A 21 6.05 1.34 -11.54
N ALA A 22 5.78 1.04 -12.81
CA ALA A 22 5.64 -0.32 -13.31
C ALA A 22 6.91 -1.17 -13.18
N SER A 23 8.08 -0.54 -13.08
CA SER A 23 9.35 -1.23 -12.81
C SER A 23 9.61 -1.55 -11.33
N ARG A 24 8.69 -1.16 -10.43
CA ARG A 24 8.81 -1.35 -8.98
C ARG A 24 7.76 -2.32 -8.48
N THR A 25 8.00 -2.90 -7.31
CA THR A 25 6.97 -3.63 -6.56
C THR A 25 5.89 -2.65 -6.09
N THR A 26 4.64 -2.96 -6.39
CA THR A 26 3.44 -2.23 -5.99
C THR A 26 2.54 -3.11 -5.14
N LEU A 27 1.65 -2.50 -4.36
CA LEU A 27 0.55 -3.18 -3.69
C LEU A 27 -0.75 -3.00 -4.48
N PRO A 28 -1.53 -4.07 -4.70
CA PRO A 28 -2.80 -3.95 -5.40
C PRO A 28 -3.84 -3.29 -4.49
N GLY A 29 -4.16 -2.02 -4.73
CA GLY A 29 -5.15 -1.29 -3.92
C GLY A 29 -6.59 -1.82 -4.02
N HIS A 30 -6.87 -2.64 -5.03
CA HIS A 30 -8.19 -3.24 -5.26
C HIS A 30 -8.36 -4.59 -4.55
N ASP A 31 -7.32 -5.12 -3.90
CA ASP A 31 -7.34 -6.41 -3.20
C ASP A 31 -6.81 -6.24 -1.77
N PRO A 32 -7.70 -5.93 -0.81
CA PRO A 32 -7.32 -5.73 0.59
C PRO A 32 -6.64 -6.95 1.22
N ALA A 33 -7.04 -8.18 0.84
CA ALA A 33 -6.45 -9.39 1.38
C ALA A 33 -4.99 -9.55 0.94
N MET A 34 -4.70 -9.32 -0.34
CA MET A 34 -3.33 -9.25 -0.87
C MET A 34 -2.52 -8.13 -0.22
N MET A 35 -3.12 -6.96 0.04
CA MET A 35 -2.44 -5.87 0.75
C MET A 35 -2.03 -6.32 2.16
N VAL A 36 -2.93 -6.92 2.93
CA VAL A 36 -2.64 -7.42 4.28
C VAL A 36 -1.51 -8.45 4.24
N ALA A 37 -1.59 -9.44 3.35
CA ALA A 37 -0.55 -10.46 3.21
C ALA A 37 0.83 -9.84 2.89
N SER A 38 0.87 -8.87 1.98
CA SER A 38 2.11 -8.20 1.57
C SER A 38 2.69 -7.32 2.67
N ILE A 39 1.85 -6.60 3.43
CA ILE A 39 2.30 -5.78 4.57
C ILE A 39 2.86 -6.69 5.69
N LYS A 40 2.22 -7.82 5.97
CA LYS A 40 2.73 -8.84 6.92
C LYS A 40 4.11 -9.36 6.49
N ALA A 41 4.33 -9.58 5.19
CA ALA A 41 5.66 -9.98 4.69
C ALA A 41 6.75 -8.92 4.96
N TYR A 42 6.44 -7.62 4.86
CA TYR A 42 7.39 -6.57 5.25
C TYR A 42 7.65 -6.56 6.76
N GLN A 43 6.61 -6.76 7.57
CA GLN A 43 6.75 -6.87 9.03
C GLN A 43 7.65 -8.06 9.41
N ASP A 44 7.45 -9.22 8.80
CA ASP A 44 8.26 -10.42 9.01
C ASP A 44 9.73 -10.22 8.58
N ALA A 45 9.96 -9.38 7.58
CA ALA A 45 11.30 -8.96 7.15
C ALA A 45 11.95 -7.93 8.09
N GLY A 46 11.27 -7.51 9.17
CA GLY A 46 11.79 -6.58 10.17
C GLY A 46 11.60 -5.10 9.84
N VAL A 47 10.69 -4.77 8.90
CA VAL A 47 10.28 -3.38 8.66
C VAL A 47 9.41 -2.91 9.82
N GLU A 48 9.81 -1.82 10.48
CA GLU A 48 9.09 -1.22 11.61
C GLU A 48 8.09 -0.14 11.16
N HIS A 49 8.37 0.53 10.03
CA HIS A 49 7.49 1.57 9.48
C HIS A 49 7.26 1.40 7.98
N LEU A 50 5.99 1.30 7.58
CA LEU A 50 5.60 1.24 6.17
C LEU A 50 4.86 2.51 5.75
N VAL A 51 5.33 3.16 4.69
CA VAL A 51 4.67 4.32 4.08
C VAL A 51 3.95 3.87 2.80
N LEU A 52 2.62 3.89 2.83
CA LEU A 52 1.78 3.65 1.65
C LEU A 52 1.71 4.92 0.79
N ALA A 53 2.09 4.79 -0.48
CA ALA A 53 2.10 5.88 -1.44
C ALA A 53 0.97 5.72 -2.45
N LEU A 54 -0.08 6.54 -2.32
CA LEU A 54 -1.21 6.54 -3.24
C LEU A 54 -1.02 7.68 -4.25
N ASN A 55 -0.73 7.34 -5.51
CA ASN A 55 -0.42 8.32 -6.55
C ASN A 55 -1.52 8.32 -7.62
N SER A 56 -2.37 9.34 -7.61
CA SER A 56 -3.44 9.52 -8.62
C SER A 56 -3.90 10.97 -8.65
N GLY A 57 -4.29 11.46 -9.83
CA GLY A 57 -5.02 12.73 -9.97
C GLY A 57 -6.53 12.60 -9.69
N ASP A 58 -7.05 11.39 -9.62
CA ASP A 58 -8.45 11.11 -9.27
C ASP A 58 -8.62 11.10 -7.74
N VAL A 59 -9.07 12.24 -7.22
CA VAL A 59 -9.33 12.46 -5.78
C VAL A 59 -10.41 11.54 -5.24
N SER A 60 -11.43 11.22 -6.04
CA SER A 60 -12.53 10.37 -5.60
C SER A 60 -12.09 8.91 -5.46
N ALA A 61 -11.26 8.42 -6.37
CA ALA A 61 -10.65 7.10 -6.24
C ALA A 61 -9.69 7.02 -5.04
N LEU A 62 -8.89 8.06 -4.80
CA LEU A 62 -8.03 8.13 -3.62
C LEU A 62 -8.83 8.02 -2.33
N LYS A 63 -9.94 8.77 -2.21
CA LYS A 63 -10.79 8.73 -1.03
C LYS A 63 -11.35 7.34 -0.77
N ARG A 64 -11.90 6.69 -1.82
CA ARG A 64 -12.42 5.32 -1.71
C ARG A 64 -11.34 4.32 -1.28
N LEU A 65 -10.15 4.40 -1.87
CA LEU A 65 -9.04 3.52 -1.51
C LEU A 65 -8.60 3.75 -0.05
N MET A 66 -8.52 5.00 0.39
CA MET A 66 -8.19 5.31 1.79
C MET A 66 -9.25 4.78 2.76
N GLU A 67 -10.53 4.87 2.41
CA GLU A 67 -11.63 4.29 3.17
C GLU A 67 -11.49 2.77 3.27
N THR A 68 -11.27 2.07 2.15
CA THR A 68 -11.00 0.63 2.10
C THR A 68 -9.80 0.24 2.96
N ILE A 69 -8.67 0.95 2.84
CA ILE A 69 -7.49 0.70 3.69
C ILE A 69 -7.85 0.84 5.17
N ALA A 70 -8.60 1.88 5.53
CA ALA A 70 -8.98 2.12 6.92
C ALA A 70 -9.95 1.07 7.48
N SER A 71 -10.90 0.59 6.67
CA SER A 71 -11.93 -0.36 7.11
C SER A 71 -11.49 -1.83 7.02
N GLU A 72 -10.62 -2.18 6.08
CA GLU A 72 -10.33 -3.58 5.75
C GLU A 72 -8.85 -3.97 5.97
N VAL A 73 -7.92 -3.02 5.87
CA VAL A 73 -6.48 -3.31 5.99
C VAL A 73 -5.95 -2.97 7.38
N LEU A 74 -6.14 -1.73 7.84
CA LEU A 74 -5.59 -1.28 9.14
C LEU A 74 -6.05 -2.10 10.36
N PRO A 75 -7.29 -2.63 10.44
CA PRO A 75 -7.71 -3.45 11.57
C PRO A 75 -6.88 -4.72 11.79
N GLU A 76 -6.23 -5.24 10.73
CA GLU A 76 -5.39 -6.45 10.79
C GLU A 76 -4.03 -6.24 11.45
N PHE A 77 -3.67 -4.98 11.78
CA PHE A 77 -2.37 -4.58 12.34
C PHE A 77 -2.51 -3.84 13.68
N ARG A 78 -3.66 -3.98 14.36
CA ARG A 78 -3.89 -3.44 15.70
C ARG A 78 -3.33 -4.31 16.81
#